data_AF-A0A6P6NFD6-F1
#
_entry.id   AF-A0A6P6NFD6-F1
#
_cell.length_a   1.000
_cell.length_b   1.000
_cell.length_c   1.000
_cell.angle_alpha   90.00
_cell.angle_beta   90.00
_cell.angle_gamma   90.00
#
_symmetry.space_group_name_H-M   'P 1'
#
loop_
_entity.id
_entity.type
_entity.pdbx_description
1 polymer ?
#
loop_
_entity_poly.entity_id
_entity_poly.type
_entity_poly.pdbx_seq_one_letter_code
_entity_poly.pdbx_strand_id
1 'polypeptide(L)'
;MTLGEIEEWEEQQLDEQVNFNSCKIDPAPFQLVERTSLHKTHTIFSLLGLDHAYVTSIGRLIGVVSLRELRKAIEGSMTVKGVKVRPPLASFRDSGTSSESEATELHKLWDRHTSISIPREHQPNASDSDDKSH
;
A
#
# COMPACT_ATOMS: atom_id res chain seq x y z
N MET A 1 14.35 -50.41 17.06
CA MET A 1 14.29 -49.05 17.63
C MET A 1 13.18 -48.96 18.63
N THR A 2 13.52 -49.35 19.85
CA THR A 2 12.82 -48.96 21.08
C THR A 2 13.15 -47.50 21.42
N LEU A 3 12.44 -46.90 22.36
CA LEU A 3 12.65 -45.50 22.76
C LEU A 3 14.08 -45.25 23.27
N GLY A 4 14.65 -46.18 24.05
CA GLY A 4 16.04 -46.07 24.52
C GLY A 4 17.07 -46.20 23.41
N GLU A 5 16.81 -47.06 22.40
CA GLU A 5 17.68 -47.16 21.22
C GLU A 5 17.65 -45.89 20.35
N ILE A 6 16.54 -45.13 20.37
CA ILE A 6 16.43 -43.85 19.65
C ILE A 6 17.23 -42.76 20.39
N GLU A 7 17.11 -42.68 21.71
CA GLU A 7 17.83 -41.69 22.54
C GLU A 7 19.35 -41.87 22.45
N GLU A 8 19.85 -43.11 22.58
CA GLU A 8 21.29 -43.41 22.42
C GLU A 8 21.81 -43.07 21.01
N TRP A 9 20.98 -43.28 19.99
CA TRP A 9 21.31 -42.91 18.62
C TRP A 9 21.30 -41.39 18.41
N GLU A 10 20.32 -40.67 18.95
CA GLU A 10 20.21 -39.21 18.87
C GLU A 10 21.42 -38.53 19.52
N GLU A 11 21.84 -38.97 20.71
CA GLU A 11 23.04 -38.45 21.37
C GLU A 11 24.30 -38.64 20.52
N GLN A 12 24.47 -39.83 19.90
CA GLN A 12 25.63 -40.09 19.03
C GLN A 12 25.63 -39.22 17.77
N GLN A 13 24.46 -38.90 17.22
CA GLN A 13 24.35 -38.11 16.00
C GLN A 13 24.47 -36.60 16.21
N LEU A 14 24.22 -36.09 17.42
CA LEU A 14 24.31 -34.64 17.72
C LEU A 14 25.72 -34.08 17.57
N ASP A 15 26.76 -34.90 17.78
CA ASP A 15 28.16 -34.51 17.61
C ASP A 15 28.63 -34.55 16.15
N GLU A 16 27.85 -35.16 15.25
CA GLU A 16 28.18 -35.25 13.83
C GLU A 16 27.79 -33.98 13.06
N GLN A 17 28.62 -33.59 12.09
CA GLN A 17 28.31 -32.43 11.25
C GLN A 17 27.16 -32.76 10.29
N VAL A 18 26.13 -31.92 10.31
CA VAL A 18 24.98 -32.06 9.41
C VAL A 18 25.41 -31.90 7.95
N ASN A 19 25.05 -32.89 7.12
CA ASN A 19 25.28 -32.86 5.69
C ASN A 19 24.09 -32.20 4.95
N PHE A 20 24.33 -31.04 4.34
CA PHE A 20 23.31 -30.26 3.63
C PHE A 20 23.20 -30.59 2.12
N ASN A 21 23.98 -31.53 1.58
CA ASN A 21 24.07 -31.76 0.13
C ASN A 21 22.75 -32.20 -0.52
N SER A 22 21.86 -32.85 0.24
CA SER A 22 20.53 -33.26 -0.21
C SER A 22 19.40 -32.41 0.38
N CYS A 23 19.72 -31.35 1.12
CA CYS A 23 18.75 -30.46 1.73
C CYS A 23 18.20 -29.47 0.68
N LYS A 24 16.88 -29.27 0.65
CA LYS A 24 16.26 -28.20 -0.14
C LYS A 24 16.40 -26.89 0.61
N ILE A 25 17.40 -26.10 0.23
CA ILE A 25 17.61 -24.76 0.76
C ILE A 25 17.02 -23.78 -0.26
N ASP A 26 15.82 -23.29 0.04
CA ASP A 26 15.18 -22.30 -0.83
C ASP A 26 15.86 -20.93 -0.63
N PRO A 27 16.28 -20.26 -1.71
CA PRO A 27 16.82 -18.92 -1.60
C PRO A 27 15.74 -17.96 -1.11
N ALA A 28 16.10 -17.05 -0.20
CA ALA A 28 15.18 -16.03 0.25
C ALA A 28 14.73 -15.16 -0.93
N PRO A 29 13.42 -14.98 -1.16
CA PRO A 29 12.90 -14.26 -2.33
C PRO A 29 13.21 -12.76 -2.30
N PHE A 30 13.59 -12.23 -1.13
CA PHE A 30 14.09 -10.88 -0.94
C PHE A 30 15.03 -10.86 0.28
N GLN A 31 15.79 -9.77 0.42
CA GLN A 31 16.71 -9.56 1.52
C GLN A 31 16.41 -8.21 2.18
N LEU A 32 16.17 -8.22 3.50
CA LEU A 32 16.01 -6.98 4.25
C LEU A 32 17.38 -6.48 4.70
N VAL A 33 17.71 -5.24 4.35
CA VAL A 33 19.01 -4.63 4.69
C VAL A 33 18.87 -3.83 5.99
N GLU A 34 19.88 -3.89 6.87
CA GLU A 34 19.89 -3.24 8.19
C GLU A 34 19.51 -1.73 8.17
N ARG A 35 19.84 -1.02 7.08
CA ARG A 35 19.59 0.42 6.93
C ARG A 35 18.21 0.76 6.33
N THR A 36 17.36 -0.23 6.17
CA THR A 36 16.00 -0.02 5.66
C THR A 36 15.17 0.69 6.72
N SER A 37 14.66 1.87 6.39
CA SER A 37 13.79 2.62 7.31
C SER A 37 12.55 1.82 7.69
N LEU A 38 12.06 2.00 8.92
CA LEU A 38 10.89 1.30 9.45
C LEU A 38 9.66 1.35 8.53
N HIS A 39 9.37 2.51 7.91
CA HIS A 39 8.24 2.65 6.98
C HIS A 39 8.42 1.84 5.69
N LYS A 40 9.63 1.81 5.13
CA LYS A 40 9.93 0.94 3.97
C LYS A 40 9.79 -0.53 4.34
N THR A 41 10.25 -0.92 5.52
CA THR A 41 10.05 -2.28 6.04
C THR A 41 8.57 -2.63 6.15
N HIS A 42 7.73 -1.73 6.68
CA HIS A 42 6.27 -1.90 6.70
C HIS A 42 5.67 -2.08 5.31
N THR A 43 6.07 -1.24 4.35
CA THR A 43 5.61 -1.35 2.96
C THR A 43 5.98 -2.70 2.36
N ILE A 44 7.22 -3.17 2.56
CA ILE A 44 7.68 -4.47 2.04
C ILE A 44 6.86 -5.62 2.66
N PHE A 45 6.68 -5.64 3.99
CA PHE A 45 5.87 -6.65 4.67
C PHE A 45 4.42 -6.68 4.15
N SER A 46 3.84 -5.50 3.93
CA SER A 46 2.47 -5.37 3.44
C SER A 46 2.31 -5.83 1.99
N LEU A 47 3.25 -5.44 1.11
CA LEU A 47 3.19 -5.77 -0.32
C LEU A 47 3.41 -7.26 -0.57
N LEU A 48 4.30 -7.88 0.21
CA LEU A 48 4.70 -9.28 0.04
C LEU A 48 3.92 -10.23 0.95
N GLY A 49 3.07 -9.72 1.85
CA GLY A 49 2.29 -10.55 2.78
C GLY A 49 3.17 -11.35 3.74
N LEU A 50 4.22 -10.72 4.29
CA LEU A 50 5.23 -11.40 5.09
C LEU A 50 4.90 -11.38 6.58
N ASP A 51 5.16 -12.50 7.24
CA ASP A 51 5.15 -12.59 8.71
C ASP A 51 6.54 -12.39 9.31
N HIS A 52 7.58 -12.83 8.61
CA HIS A 52 8.97 -12.78 9.04
C HIS A 52 9.90 -12.38 7.90
N ALA A 53 10.95 -11.64 8.21
CA ALA A 53 12.01 -11.30 7.28
C ALA A 53 13.38 -11.39 7.95
N TYR A 54 14.34 -11.99 7.25
CA TYR A 54 15.74 -12.04 7.68
C TYR A 54 16.43 -10.72 7.33
N VAL A 55 17.07 -10.13 8.34
CA VAL A 55 17.84 -8.91 8.20
C VAL A 55 19.30 -9.27 8.02
N THR A 56 19.94 -8.61 7.06
CA THR A 56 21.34 -8.87 6.71
C THR A 56 22.17 -7.61 6.68
N SER A 57 23.46 -7.78 6.94
CA SER A 57 24.52 -6.79 6.73
C SER A 57 25.60 -7.42 5.87
N ILE A 58 25.77 -6.94 4.63
CA ILE A 58 26.76 -7.47 3.66
C ILE A 58 26.66 -9.02 3.54
N GLY A 59 25.44 -9.53 3.40
CA GLY A 59 25.17 -10.98 3.25
C GLY A 59 25.25 -11.80 4.54
N ARG A 60 25.62 -11.19 5.68
CA ARG A 60 25.60 -11.86 6.98
C ARG A 60 24.26 -11.68 7.65
N LEU A 61 23.67 -12.76 8.16
CA LEU A 61 22.47 -12.70 8.99
C LEU A 61 22.77 -11.95 10.28
N ILE A 62 22.00 -10.90 10.56
CA ILE A 62 22.13 -10.11 11.80
C ILE A 62 20.89 -10.21 12.70
N GLY A 63 19.75 -10.67 12.16
CA GLY A 63 18.53 -10.83 12.93
C GLY A 63 17.32 -11.18 12.08
N VAL A 64 16.17 -11.30 12.74
CA VAL A 64 14.87 -11.53 12.12
C VAL A 64 13.92 -10.45 12.61
N VAL A 65 13.06 -9.96 11.73
CA VAL A 65 11.96 -9.04 12.06
C VAL A 65 10.66 -9.78 11.85
N SER A 66 9.77 -9.72 12.84
CA SER A 66 8.39 -10.19 12.70
C SER A 66 7.41 -9.06 12.43
N LEU A 67 6.27 -9.37 11.80
CA LEU A 67 5.16 -8.44 11.60
C LEU A 67 4.63 -7.88 12.93
N ARG A 68 4.65 -8.68 14.00
CA ARG A 68 4.23 -8.27 15.34
C ARG A 68 5.11 -7.19 15.92
N GLU A 69 6.43 -7.33 15.83
CA GLU A 69 7.39 -6.33 16.32
C GLU A 69 7.34 -5.07 15.46
N LEU A 70 7.21 -5.24 14.15
CA LEU A 70 7.08 -4.14 13.20
C LEU A 70 5.86 -3.26 13.51
N ARG A 71 4.70 -3.86 13.80
CA ARG A 71 3.49 -3.12 14.22
C ARG A 71 3.72 -2.30 15.49
N LYS A 72 4.27 -2.93 16.53
CA LYS A 72 4.58 -2.24 17.81
C LYS A 72 5.52 -1.05 17.60
N ALA A 73 6.55 -1.22 16.77
CA ALA A 73 7.52 -0.16 16.50
C ALA A 73 6.88 1.02 15.76
N ILE A 74 5.94 0.78 14.86
CA ILE A 74 5.25 1.83 14.09
C ILE A 74 4.26 2.59 14.97
N GLU A 75 3.47 1.88 15.77
CA GLU A 75 2.54 2.48 16.74
C GLU A 75 3.26 3.45 17.69
N GLY A 76 4.44 3.06 18.19
CA GLY A 76 5.28 3.92 19.02
C GLY A 76 5.98 5.06 18.25
N SER A 77 6.18 4.92 16.94
CA SER A 77 6.90 5.90 16.11
C SER A 77 6.02 7.05 15.62
N MET A 78 4.70 6.86 15.50
CA MET A 78 3.77 7.87 14.95
C MET A 78 3.32 8.93 15.98
N THR A 79 3.55 8.69 17.27
CA THR A 79 3.04 9.53 18.36
C THR A 79 3.90 10.76 18.68
N VAL A 80 5.07 10.93 18.05
CA VAL A 80 6.06 11.98 18.41
C VAL A 80 5.94 13.27 17.58
N LYS A 81 5.02 13.36 16.61
CA LYS A 81 4.72 14.64 15.94
C LYS A 81 3.23 14.92 15.97
N GLY A 82 2.78 15.46 17.10
CA GLY A 82 1.51 16.17 17.20
C GLY A 82 1.50 17.41 16.30
N VAL A 83 1.41 17.22 14.98
CA VAL A 83 0.83 18.24 14.11
C VAL A 83 -0.67 18.02 14.20
N LYS A 84 -1.35 18.85 14.97
CA LYS A 84 -2.82 18.94 14.96
C LYS A 84 -3.22 19.43 13.58
N VAL A 85 -3.36 18.50 12.63
CA VAL A 85 -3.85 18.81 11.29
C VAL A 85 -5.29 19.25 11.47
N ARG A 86 -5.55 20.54 11.24
CA ARG A 86 -6.92 21.06 11.20
C ARG A 86 -7.68 20.28 10.12
N PRO A 87 -8.92 19.85 10.38
CA PRO A 87 -9.74 19.25 9.33
C PRO A 87 -9.74 20.15 8.09
N PRO A 88 -9.74 19.58 6.88
CA PRO A 88 -9.96 20.38 5.68
C PRO A 88 -11.22 21.22 5.90
N LEU A 89 -11.12 22.53 5.67
CA LEU A 89 -12.19 23.53 5.83
C LEU A 89 -12.37 24.18 7.22
N ALA A 90 -11.59 23.82 8.25
CA ALA A 90 -11.71 24.47 9.56
C ALA A 90 -11.23 25.94 9.58
N SER A 91 -10.52 26.42 8.55
CA SER A 91 -10.08 27.83 8.46
C SER A 91 -11.19 28.79 8.03
N PHE A 92 -12.29 28.30 7.46
CA PHE A 92 -13.36 29.17 6.95
C PHE A 92 -14.36 29.59 8.03
N ARG A 93 -14.29 29.02 9.24
CA ARG A 93 -15.28 29.25 10.29
C ARG A 93 -14.90 30.32 11.31
N ASP A 94 -13.78 31.00 11.11
CA ASP A 94 -13.30 32.07 12.01
C ASP A 94 -13.63 33.48 11.49
N SER A 95 -14.54 33.61 10.53
CA SER A 95 -14.98 34.90 10.00
C SER A 95 -16.49 34.86 9.81
N GLY A 96 -17.24 35.35 10.80
CA GLY A 96 -18.70 35.37 10.69
C GLY A 96 -19.46 35.79 11.93
N THR A 97 -19.10 36.93 12.56
CA THR A 97 -20.09 37.74 13.26
C THR A 97 -20.68 38.72 12.24
N SER A 98 -21.83 38.41 11.63
CA SER A 98 -22.91 39.37 11.34
C SER A 98 -24.04 38.71 10.55
N SER A 99 -25.21 38.66 11.19
CA SER A 99 -26.57 38.93 10.67
C SER A 99 -26.92 38.69 9.18
N GLU A 100 -28.02 37.94 9.03
CA GLU A 100 -29.18 38.14 8.12
C GLU A 100 -29.21 37.53 6.70
N SER A 101 -30.13 36.54 6.58
CA SER A 101 -31.12 36.27 5.51
C SER A 101 -30.70 36.26 4.03
N GLU A 102 -30.40 35.07 3.49
CA GLU A 102 -30.47 34.83 2.03
C GLU A 102 -30.65 33.34 1.71
N ALA A 103 -31.82 32.77 2.02
CA ALA A 103 -32.12 31.34 1.78
C ALA A 103 -33.14 31.08 0.65
N THR A 104 -33.44 32.06 -0.19
CA THR A 104 -34.53 31.96 -1.19
C THR A 104 -34.13 32.14 -2.66
N GLU A 105 -32.88 32.44 -2.99
CA GLU A 105 -32.45 32.70 -4.38
C GLU A 105 -31.98 31.44 -5.16
N LEU A 106 -31.54 30.38 -4.49
CA LEU A 106 -30.88 29.24 -5.16
C LEU A 106 -31.82 28.33 -5.96
N HIS A 107 -33.13 28.33 -5.69
CA HIS A 107 -34.07 27.52 -6.46
C HIS A 107 -34.36 28.08 -7.86
N LYS A 108 -34.20 29.39 -8.10
CA LYS A 108 -34.45 29.99 -9.43
C LYS A 108 -33.32 29.75 -10.43
N LEU A 109 -32.16 29.30 -9.97
CA LEU A 109 -30.97 29.08 -10.80
C LEU A 109 -30.94 27.67 -11.42
N TRP A 110 -31.60 26.69 -10.80
CA TRP A 110 -31.63 25.31 -11.28
C TRP A 110 -32.56 25.09 -12.50
N ASP A 111 -33.68 25.81 -12.56
CA ASP A 111 -34.68 25.65 -13.63
C ASP A 111 -34.22 26.17 -15.01
N ARG A 112 -33.12 26.95 -15.07
CA ARG A 112 -32.63 27.56 -16.32
C ARG A 112 -31.62 26.73 -17.10
N HIS A 113 -31.14 25.60 -16.57
CA HIS A 113 -30.04 24.85 -17.17
C HIS A 113 -30.41 23.50 -17.79
N THR A 114 -31.68 23.10 -17.76
CA THR A 114 -32.13 21.78 -18.25
C THR A 114 -32.43 21.71 -19.75
N SER A 115 -32.15 22.75 -20.54
CA SER A 115 -32.32 22.73 -22.00
C SER A 115 -31.02 23.04 -22.75
N ILE A 116 -30.11 22.07 -22.83
CA ILE A 116 -29.08 22.05 -23.88
C ILE A 116 -28.75 20.61 -24.26
N SER A 117 -29.00 20.30 -25.53
CA SER A 117 -28.80 19.00 -26.19
C SER A 117 -27.33 18.85 -26.65
N ILE A 118 -26.79 17.64 -26.53
CA ILE A 118 -25.40 17.26 -26.83
C ILE A 118 -25.16 17.17 -28.36
N PRO A 119 -24.07 17.77 -28.92
CA PRO A 119 -23.70 17.55 -30.33
C PRO A 119 -22.89 16.26 -30.56
N ARG A 120 -23.18 15.59 -31.69
CA ARG A 120 -22.64 14.30 -32.14
C ARG A 120 -21.46 14.48 -33.11
N GLU A 121 -20.40 13.68 -32.94
CA GLU A 121 -19.16 13.66 -33.76
C GLU A 121 -19.36 13.14 -35.20
N HIS A 122 -18.43 13.56 -36.09
CA HIS A 122 -18.37 13.37 -37.54
C HIS A 122 -17.40 12.23 -37.95
N GLN A 123 -17.74 11.41 -38.97
CA GLN A 123 -16.78 10.82 -39.92
C GLN A 123 -17.45 10.26 -41.23
N PRO A 124 -16.65 9.96 -42.30
CA PRO A 124 -16.92 9.73 -43.74
C PRO A 124 -18.32 9.42 -44.24
N ASN A 125 -18.76 9.79 -45.46
CA ASN A 125 -18.50 8.98 -46.66
C ASN A 125 -18.90 9.75 -47.94
N ALA A 126 -18.07 9.59 -48.96
CA ALA A 126 -18.22 10.14 -50.30
C ALA A 126 -19.42 9.56 -51.07
N SER A 127 -20.05 10.38 -51.92
CA SER A 127 -20.69 9.96 -53.17
C SER A 127 -20.84 11.18 -54.08
N ASP A 128 -20.12 11.10 -55.18
CA ASP A 128 -20.05 11.97 -56.34
C ASP A 128 -21.31 11.82 -57.22
N SER A 129 -21.74 12.89 -57.89
CA SER A 129 -22.39 12.91 -59.23
C SER A 129 -23.14 14.25 -59.48
N ASP A 130 -22.44 15.12 -60.19
CA ASP A 130 -22.81 15.69 -61.50
C ASP A 130 -24.13 16.46 -61.75
N ASP A 131 -23.87 17.73 -62.10
CA ASP A 131 -24.18 18.38 -63.39
C ASP A 131 -25.58 18.94 -63.71
N LYS A 132 -25.48 20.07 -64.40
CA LYS A 132 -26.43 21.07 -64.81
C LYS A 132 -27.16 20.66 -66.09
N SER A 133 -28.45 21.02 -66.22
CA SER A 133 -29.11 21.60 -67.42
C SER A 133 -30.55 21.10 -67.60
N HIS A 134 -31.54 21.99 -67.45
CA HIS A 134 -32.39 22.51 -68.53
C HIS A 134 -33.24 23.68 -68.04
#